data_AF-A0A917QAX5-F1
#
_entry.id   AF-A0A917QAX5-F1
#
_cell.length_a   1.000
_cell.length_b   1.000
_cell.length_c   1.000
_cell.angle_alpha   90.00
_cell.angle_beta   90.00
_cell.angle_gamma   90.00
#
_symmetry.space_group_name_H-M   'P 1'
#
loop_
_entity.id
_entity.type
_entity.pdbx_description
1 polymer ?
#
loop_
_entity_poly.entity_id
_entity_poly.type
_entity_poly.pdbx_seq_one_letter_code
_entity_poly.pdbx_strand_id
1 'polypeptide(L)'
;MTGPVAADFWVYLATSPLFWLALTLSVYLGADRLSALSGRNSLVNPVLIAIVALGAVLIATGTSYETYFEGAQFVHVLLGPATVALAIPIVRHRGEIRRNLLPLVVALLVGAVVGIASAVGLAIALGLDAALVASLAPKSVTAPIAMGVAREIGGVPELTAVLVIATGITGAALVTPVLNLLRVRDWRARGFAVGLAAHGIGTARALQVNPVAGTFAGLAMALNGLVTAFAAPLVVAWLVG
;
A
#
# COMPACT_ATOMS: atom_id res chain seq x y z
N MET A 1 9.63 -29.48 6.73
CA MET A 1 8.64 -29.77 5.66
C MET A 1 9.10 -29.21 4.32
N THR A 2 10.31 -29.57 3.87
CA THR A 2 10.87 -29.17 2.57
C THR A 2 10.47 -30.22 1.52
N GLY A 3 9.18 -30.24 1.18
CA GLY A 3 8.63 -31.16 0.20
C GLY A 3 8.85 -30.68 -1.25
N PRO A 4 8.64 -31.57 -2.24
CA PRO A 4 8.85 -31.35 -3.68
C PRO A 4 8.28 -30.03 -4.26
N VAL A 5 7.27 -29.45 -3.60
CA VAL A 5 6.65 -28.14 -3.93
C VAL A 5 7.67 -27.00 -4.06
N ALA A 6 8.70 -26.94 -3.21
CA ALA A 6 9.69 -25.87 -3.29
C ALA A 6 10.60 -26.01 -4.52
N ALA A 7 10.94 -27.25 -4.91
CA ALA A 7 11.78 -27.51 -6.08
C ALA A 7 11.00 -27.27 -7.38
N ASP A 8 9.76 -27.76 -7.46
CA ASP A 8 8.87 -27.55 -8.62
C ASP A 8 8.57 -26.05 -8.82
N PHE A 9 8.45 -25.28 -7.73
CA PHE A 9 8.29 -23.84 -7.75
C PHE A 9 9.49 -23.09 -8.35
N TRP A 10 10.72 -23.43 -7.94
CA TRP A 10 11.93 -22.80 -8.49
C TRP A 10 12.14 -23.15 -9.96
N VAL A 11 11.80 -24.37 -10.37
CA VAL A 11 11.86 -24.81 -11.76
C VAL A 11 10.81 -24.08 -12.61
N TYR A 12 9.57 -23.93 -12.14
CA TYR A 12 8.53 -23.14 -12.79
C TYR A 12 8.95 -21.68 -12.99
N LEU A 13 9.50 -21.03 -11.96
CA LEU A 13 10.01 -19.65 -12.08
C LEU A 13 11.20 -19.51 -13.04
N ALA A 14 12.09 -20.52 -13.09
CA ALA A 14 13.23 -20.52 -14.01
C ALA A 14 12.84 -20.79 -15.47
N THR A 15 11.68 -21.41 -15.70
CA THR A 15 11.17 -21.77 -17.04
C THR A 15 10.10 -20.81 -17.56
N SER A 16 9.53 -19.98 -16.69
CA SER A 16 8.54 -18.96 -17.06
C SER A 16 9.17 -17.83 -17.89
N PRO A 17 8.47 -17.23 -18.86
CA PRO A 17 8.98 -16.07 -19.59
C PRO A 17 9.15 -14.87 -18.64
N LEU A 18 10.39 -14.61 -18.22
CA LEU A 18 10.75 -13.45 -17.36
C LEU A 18 10.60 -12.10 -18.08
N PHE A 19 10.10 -12.10 -19.32
CA PHE A 19 9.87 -10.91 -20.12
C PHE A 19 8.98 -9.90 -19.40
N TRP A 20 7.82 -10.32 -18.89
CA TRP A 20 6.89 -9.40 -18.22
C TRP A 20 7.47 -8.84 -16.92
N LEU A 21 8.21 -9.64 -16.16
CA LEU A 21 8.97 -9.17 -15.00
C LEU A 21 10.00 -8.11 -15.40
N ALA A 22 10.83 -8.42 -16.41
CA ALA A 22 11.88 -7.51 -16.88
C ALA A 22 11.28 -6.19 -17.41
N LEU A 23 10.16 -6.27 -18.13
CA LEU A 23 9.42 -5.11 -18.62
C LEU A 23 8.89 -4.27 -17.45
N THR A 24 8.23 -4.89 -16.47
CA THR A 24 7.71 -4.19 -15.28
C THR A 24 8.81 -3.45 -14.53
N LEU A 25 9.94 -4.12 -14.30
CA LEU A 25 11.09 -3.50 -13.64
C LEU A 25 11.69 -2.36 -14.48
N SER A 26 11.84 -2.56 -15.78
CA SER A 26 12.40 -1.55 -16.70
C SER A 26 11.53 -0.31 -16.78
N VAL A 27 10.21 -0.49 -16.91
CA VAL A 27 9.24 0.60 -16.93
C VAL A 27 9.24 1.35 -15.60
N TYR A 28 9.24 0.64 -14.47
CA TYR A 28 9.30 1.27 -13.15
C TYR A 28 10.59 2.07 -12.94
N LEU A 29 11.75 1.51 -13.32
CA LEU A 29 13.04 2.21 -13.20
C LEU A 29 13.10 3.45 -14.11
N GLY A 30 12.56 3.37 -15.32
CA GLY A 30 12.42 4.52 -16.22
C GLY A 30 11.51 5.60 -15.62
N ALA A 31 10.38 5.20 -15.05
CA ALA A 31 9.46 6.09 -14.36
C ALA A 31 10.08 6.74 -13.10
N ASP A 32 10.85 5.99 -12.31
CA ASP A 32 11.57 6.52 -11.15
C ASP A 32 12.64 7.53 -11.57
N ARG A 33 13.36 7.25 -12.67
CA ARG A 33 14.34 8.18 -13.23
C ARG A 33 13.68 9.46 -13.74
N LEU A 34 12.53 9.36 -14.41
CA LEU A 34 11.75 10.53 -14.81
C LEU A 34 11.30 11.36 -13.60
N SER A 35 10.83 10.68 -12.55
CA SER A 35 10.49 11.34 -11.27
C SER A 35 11.70 12.04 -10.66
N ALA A 36 12.88 11.41 -10.66
CA ALA A 36 14.11 12.03 -10.17
C ALA A 36 14.50 13.28 -10.99
N LEU A 37 14.42 13.21 -12.32
CA LEU A 37 14.72 14.33 -13.21
C LEU A 37 13.74 15.50 -13.03
N SER A 38 12.49 15.23 -12.64
CA SER A 38 11.50 16.26 -12.31
C SER A 38 11.71 16.94 -10.95
N GLY A 39 12.81 16.63 -10.25
CA GLY A 39 13.03 17.07 -8.86
C GLY A 39 12.12 16.36 -7.87
N ARG A 40 11.75 15.10 -8.16
CA ARG A 40 10.79 14.31 -7.37
C ARG A 40 9.46 15.03 -7.20
N ASN A 41 8.91 15.61 -8.27
CA ASN A 41 7.58 16.24 -8.26
C ASN A 41 6.52 15.17 -7.89
N SER A 42 5.59 15.52 -7.00
CA SER A 42 4.54 14.62 -6.52
C SER A 42 3.55 14.19 -7.60
N LEU A 43 3.41 14.97 -8.68
CA LEU A 43 2.60 14.61 -9.85
C LEU A 43 3.30 13.59 -10.76
N VAL A 44 4.63 13.48 -10.69
CA VAL A 44 5.44 12.52 -11.47
C VAL A 44 5.67 11.28 -10.61
N ASN A 45 4.57 10.57 -10.32
CA ASN A 45 4.57 9.38 -9.47
C ASN A 45 5.02 8.14 -10.27
N PRO A 46 6.15 7.49 -9.90
CA PRO A 46 6.67 6.33 -10.63
C PRO A 46 5.70 5.17 -10.76
N VAL A 47 4.90 4.91 -9.71
CA VAL A 47 3.92 3.81 -9.68
C VAL A 47 2.80 4.08 -10.67
N LEU A 48 2.26 5.31 -10.69
CA LEU A 48 1.20 5.69 -11.61
C LEU A 48 1.67 5.59 -13.07
N ILE A 49 2.85 6.12 -13.35
CA ILE A 49 3.46 6.07 -14.69
C ILE A 49 3.65 4.62 -15.12
N ALA A 50 4.15 3.75 -14.24
CA ALA A 50 4.35 2.35 -14.55
C ALA A 50 3.03 1.62 -14.85
N ILE A 51 1.98 1.85 -14.05
CA ILE A 51 0.66 1.25 -14.28
C ILE A 51 0.08 1.69 -15.63
N VAL A 52 0.12 2.99 -15.93
CA VAL A 52 -0.40 3.52 -17.20
C VAL A 52 0.40 2.99 -18.40
N ALA A 53 1.72 2.99 -18.30
CA ALA A 53 2.58 2.51 -19.38
C ALA A 53 2.42 1.00 -19.63
N LEU A 54 2.42 0.17 -18.58
CA LEU A 54 2.20 -1.28 -18.73
C LEU A 54 0.79 -1.58 -19.23
N GLY A 55 -0.23 -0.90 -18.71
CA GLY A 55 -1.61 -1.04 -19.18
C GLY A 55 -1.75 -0.70 -20.66
N ALA A 56 -1.11 0.39 -21.11
CA ALA A 56 -1.10 0.76 -22.53
C ALA A 56 -0.40 -0.30 -23.40
N VAL A 57 0.71 -0.88 -22.93
CA VAL A 57 1.38 -1.98 -23.63
C VAL A 57 0.45 -3.19 -23.75
N LEU A 58 -0.16 -3.64 -22.66
CA LEU A 58 -1.05 -4.82 -22.68
C LEU A 58 -2.25 -4.62 -23.61
N ILE A 59 -2.85 -3.42 -23.61
CA ILE A 59 -3.94 -3.07 -24.53
C ILE A 59 -3.45 -3.08 -25.98
N ALA A 60 -2.30 -2.46 -26.26
CA ALA A 60 -1.76 -2.38 -27.61
C ALA A 60 -1.33 -3.74 -28.18
N THR A 61 -0.87 -4.66 -27.33
CA THR A 61 -0.48 -6.02 -27.72
C THR A 61 -1.60 -7.04 -27.64
N GLY A 62 -2.78 -6.65 -27.12
CA GLY A 62 -3.90 -7.57 -26.88
C GLY A 62 -3.58 -8.67 -25.86
N THR A 63 -2.61 -8.44 -24.97
CA THR A 63 -2.19 -9.42 -23.96
C THR A 63 -3.15 -9.38 -22.77
N SER A 64 -3.65 -10.55 -22.36
CA SER A 64 -4.50 -10.64 -21.16
C SER A 64 -3.71 -10.36 -19.89
N TYR A 65 -4.42 -9.91 -18.84
CA TYR A 65 -3.81 -9.69 -17.54
C TYR A 65 -3.22 -10.97 -16.96
N GLU A 66 -3.88 -12.11 -17.19
CA GLU A 66 -3.43 -13.42 -16.72
C GLU A 66 -2.05 -13.78 -17.29
N THR A 67 -1.84 -13.61 -18.60
CA THR A 67 -0.55 -13.86 -19.25
C THR A 67 0.54 -12.93 -18.73
N TYR A 68 0.22 -11.66 -18.50
CA TYR A 68 1.14 -10.72 -17.85
C TYR A 68 1.48 -11.17 -16.42
N PHE A 69 0.46 -11.55 -15.66
CA PHE A 69 0.58 -11.92 -14.26
C PHE A 69 1.40 -13.19 -14.07
N GLU A 70 1.24 -14.21 -14.93
CA GLU A 70 2.08 -15.41 -14.96
C GLU A 70 3.58 -15.06 -15.04
N GLY A 71 3.95 -14.14 -15.94
CA GLY A 71 5.34 -13.69 -16.07
C GLY A 71 5.81 -12.76 -14.95
N ALA A 72 4.90 -12.19 -14.17
CA ALA A 72 5.19 -11.26 -13.06
C ALA A 72 5.05 -11.90 -11.66
N GLN A 73 4.74 -13.21 -11.58
CA GLN A 73 4.55 -13.99 -10.34
C GLN A 73 5.65 -13.77 -9.30
N PHE A 74 6.90 -13.57 -9.74
CA PHE A 74 8.04 -13.35 -8.84
C PHE A 74 7.81 -12.16 -7.89
N VAL A 75 7.31 -11.02 -8.39
CA VAL A 75 7.00 -9.84 -7.56
C VAL A 75 5.83 -10.12 -6.63
N HIS A 76 4.84 -10.89 -7.10
CA HIS A 76 3.69 -11.26 -6.28
C HIS A 76 4.12 -12.13 -5.08
N VAL A 77 5.01 -13.10 -5.28
CA VAL A 77 5.55 -13.94 -4.19
C VAL A 77 6.33 -13.10 -3.18
N LEU A 78 7.08 -12.10 -3.63
CA LEU A 78 7.82 -11.19 -2.75
C LEU A 78 6.91 -10.38 -1.81
N LEU A 79 5.60 -10.30 -2.07
CA LEU A 79 4.66 -9.64 -1.16
C LEU A 79 4.61 -10.30 0.22
N GLY A 80 4.75 -11.63 0.30
CA GLY A 80 4.78 -12.36 1.58
C GLY A 80 5.99 -11.96 2.44
N PRO A 81 7.23 -12.19 1.95
CA PRO A 81 8.45 -11.74 2.63
C PRO A 81 8.49 -10.24 2.92
N ALA A 82 8.00 -9.39 2.00
CA ALA A 82 7.92 -7.95 2.22
C ALA A 82 6.96 -7.61 3.38
N THR A 83 5.84 -8.32 3.51
CA THR A 83 4.90 -8.15 4.63
C THR A 83 5.54 -8.55 5.96
N VAL A 84 6.28 -9.66 6.00
CA VAL A 84 7.04 -10.07 7.20
C VAL A 84 8.14 -9.06 7.53
N ALA A 85 8.82 -8.52 6.52
CA ALA A 85 9.86 -7.52 6.68
C ALA A 85 9.35 -6.18 7.27
N LEU A 86 8.03 -5.93 7.29
CA LEU A 86 7.44 -4.80 8.02
C LEU A 86 7.72 -4.84 9.53
N ALA A 87 8.09 -6.00 10.09
CA ALA A 87 8.55 -6.10 11.47
C ALA A 87 9.90 -5.38 11.71
N ILE A 88 10.74 -5.25 10.68
CA ILE A 88 12.08 -4.64 10.79
C ILE A 88 12.03 -3.21 11.36
N PRO A 89 11.25 -2.25 10.80
CA PRO A 89 11.17 -0.91 11.36
C PRO A 89 10.65 -0.88 12.81
N ILE A 90 9.72 -1.76 13.19
CA ILE A 90 9.21 -1.86 14.56
C ILE A 90 10.34 -2.25 15.52
N VAL A 91 11.14 -3.26 15.15
CA VAL A 91 12.26 -3.74 15.98
C VAL A 91 13.39 -2.71 16.03
N ARG A 92 13.76 -2.10 14.90
CA ARG A 92 14.81 -1.07 14.83
C ARG A 92 14.46 0.17 15.67
N HIS A 93 13.20 0.60 15.63
CA HIS A 93 12.75 1.82 16.30
C HIS A 93 12.07 1.56 17.66
N ARG A 94 12.22 0.35 18.23
CA ARG A 94 11.61 -0.04 19.52
C ARG A 94 11.86 0.94 20.66
N GLY A 95 13.03 1.58 20.69
CA GLY A 95 13.37 2.59 21.70
C GLY A 95 12.55 3.88 21.55
N GLU A 96 12.40 4.38 20.32
CA GLU A 96 11.60 5.57 20.02
C GLU A 96 10.10 5.31 20.23
N ILE A 97 9.63 4.11 19.85
CA ILE A 97 8.27 3.65 20.10
C ILE A 97 7.99 3.65 21.60
N ARG A 98 8.87 3.06 22.41
CA ARG A 98 8.68 3.01 23.88
C ARG A 98 8.65 4.41 24.50
N ARG A 99 9.50 5.33 24.05
CA ARG A 99 9.54 6.71 24.56
C ARG A 99 8.31 7.54 24.17
N ASN A 100 7.68 7.22 23.04
CA ASN A 100 6.52 7.96 22.52
C ASN A 100 5.28 7.07 22.40
N LEU A 101 5.18 6.04 23.24
CA LEU A 101 4.19 4.97 23.07
C LEU A 101 2.76 5.52 23.07
N LEU A 102 2.46 6.37 24.05
CA LEU A 102 1.12 6.94 24.21
C LEU A 102 0.72 7.82 23.01
N PRO A 103 1.50 8.83 22.59
CA PRO A 103 1.18 9.61 21.38
C PRO A 103 1.02 8.74 20.12
N LEU A 104 1.90 7.75 19.92
CA LEU A 104 1.86 6.90 18.73
C LEU A 104 0.63 5.99 18.72
N VAL A 105 0.29 5.37 19.86
CA VAL A 105 -0.89 4.50 19.98
C VAL A 105 -2.17 5.30 19.79
N VAL A 106 -2.29 6.48 20.41
CA VAL A 106 -3.46 7.35 20.24
C VAL A 106 -3.59 7.79 18.79
N ALA A 107 -2.51 8.29 18.17
CA ALA A 107 -2.52 8.70 16.77
C ALA A 107 -2.87 7.54 15.83
N LEU A 108 -2.37 6.33 16.10
CA LEU A 108 -2.65 5.13 15.34
C LEU A 108 -4.13 4.74 15.42
N LEU A 109 -4.68 4.60 16.63
CA LEU A 109 -6.05 4.15 16.83
C LEU A 109 -7.05 5.16 16.28
N VAL A 110 -6.87 6.44 16.59
CA VAL A 110 -7.73 7.51 16.08
C VAL A 110 -7.61 7.59 14.56
N GLY A 111 -6.39 7.58 14.02
CA GLY A 111 -6.16 7.66 12.59
C GLY A 111 -6.77 6.48 11.83
N ALA A 112 -6.59 5.24 12.33
CA ALA A 112 -7.12 4.04 11.71
C ALA A 112 -8.66 4.07 11.69
N VAL A 113 -9.30 4.35 12.84
CA VAL A 113 -10.77 4.42 12.93
C VAL A 113 -11.31 5.53 12.04
N VAL A 114 -10.75 6.75 12.09
CA VAL A 114 -11.18 7.86 11.23
C VAL A 114 -10.98 7.53 9.75
N GLY A 115 -9.87 6.89 9.39
CA GLY A 115 -9.58 6.48 8.02
C GLY A 115 -10.58 5.46 7.47
N ILE A 116 -10.93 4.45 8.28
CA ILE A 116 -11.92 3.42 7.91
C ILE A 116 -13.32 4.05 7.87
N ALA A 117 -13.74 4.71 8.95
CA ALA A 117 -15.08 5.27 9.09
C ALA A 117 -15.38 6.36 8.06
N SER A 118 -14.42 7.22 7.72
CA SER A 118 -14.61 8.23 6.67
C SER A 118 -14.77 7.59 5.30
N ALA A 119 -13.98 6.55 4.98
CA ALA A 119 -14.08 5.86 3.71
C ALA A 119 -15.40 5.09 3.58
N VAL A 120 -15.75 4.29 4.59
CA VAL A 120 -17.00 3.52 4.64
C VAL A 120 -18.21 4.46 4.66
N GLY A 121 -18.19 5.51 5.49
CA GLY A 121 -19.26 6.48 5.57
C GLY A 121 -19.51 7.21 4.26
N LEU A 122 -18.45 7.61 3.54
CA LEU A 122 -18.58 8.19 2.20
C LEU A 122 -19.12 7.18 1.19
N ALA A 123 -18.67 5.92 1.24
CA ALA A 123 -19.18 4.88 0.35
C ALA A 123 -20.68 4.62 0.54
N ILE A 124 -21.14 4.55 1.79
CA ILE A 124 -22.56 4.42 2.12
C ILE A 124 -23.34 5.66 1.67
N ALA A 125 -22.83 6.86 1.93
CA ALA A 125 -23.48 8.11 1.53
C ALA A 125 -23.63 8.26 0.01
N LEU A 126 -22.72 7.65 -0.76
CA LEU A 126 -22.78 7.59 -2.22
C LEU A 126 -23.65 6.43 -2.75
N GLY A 127 -24.20 5.60 -1.87
CA GLY A 127 -25.07 4.47 -2.25
C GLY A 127 -24.31 3.30 -2.88
N LEU A 128 -23.04 3.11 -2.52
CA LEU A 128 -22.25 1.97 -3.01
C LEU A 128 -22.74 0.65 -2.41
N ASP A 129 -22.61 -0.44 -3.16
CA ASP A 129 -23.02 -1.76 -2.70
C ASP A 129 -22.13 -2.28 -1.56
N ALA A 130 -22.66 -3.25 -0.79
CA ALA A 130 -22.00 -3.76 0.41
C ALA A 130 -20.62 -4.39 0.13
N ALA A 131 -20.43 -5.05 -1.02
CA ALA A 131 -19.16 -5.67 -1.37
C ALA A 131 -18.09 -4.60 -1.66
N LEU A 132 -18.46 -3.53 -2.36
CA LEU A 132 -17.58 -2.39 -2.62
C LEU A 132 -17.27 -1.60 -1.33
N VAL A 133 -18.25 -1.40 -0.44
CA VAL A 133 -18.04 -0.81 0.89
C VAL A 133 -17.04 -1.64 1.70
N ALA A 134 -17.21 -2.96 1.74
CA ALA A 134 -16.31 -3.88 2.42
C ALA A 134 -14.89 -3.87 1.81
N SER A 135 -14.76 -3.82 0.48
CA SER A 135 -13.47 -3.67 -0.22
C SER A 135 -12.76 -2.35 0.11
N LEU A 136 -13.50 -1.29 0.42
CA LEU A 136 -12.94 0.04 0.69
C LEU A 136 -12.41 0.17 2.12
N ALA A 137 -12.99 -0.56 3.09
CA ALA A 137 -12.66 -0.45 4.50
C ALA A 137 -11.16 -0.59 4.80
N PRO A 138 -10.42 -1.59 4.26
CA PRO A 138 -9.00 -1.75 4.53
C PRO A 138 -8.07 -1.02 3.53
N LYS A 139 -8.58 -0.06 2.73
CA LYS A 139 -7.79 0.58 1.64
C LYS A 139 -6.47 1.25 2.08
N SER A 140 -6.35 1.59 3.37
CA SER A 140 -5.21 2.37 3.91
C SER A 140 -4.07 1.48 4.46
N VAL A 141 -4.12 0.16 4.26
CA VAL A 141 -3.01 -0.76 4.56
C VAL A 141 -2.41 -1.34 3.28
N THR A 142 -1.36 -2.16 3.41
CA THR A 142 -0.71 -2.76 2.24
C THR A 142 -1.63 -3.78 1.57
N ALA A 143 -1.51 -3.90 0.24
CA ALA A 143 -2.41 -4.74 -0.55
C ALA A 143 -2.56 -6.18 -0.02
N PRO A 144 -1.51 -6.90 0.41
CA PRO A 144 -1.68 -8.25 0.96
C PRO A 144 -2.58 -8.30 2.19
N ILE A 145 -2.38 -7.38 3.13
CA ILE A 145 -3.19 -7.29 4.35
C ILE A 145 -4.62 -6.88 3.99
N ALA A 146 -4.77 -5.87 3.15
CA ALA A 146 -6.09 -5.35 2.77
C ALA A 146 -6.95 -6.39 2.05
N MET A 147 -6.36 -7.12 1.10
CA MET A 147 -7.04 -8.19 0.38
C MET A 147 -7.47 -9.34 1.30
N GLY A 148 -6.62 -9.69 2.28
CA GLY A 148 -6.96 -10.69 3.30
C GLY A 148 -8.15 -10.25 4.14
N VAL A 149 -8.10 -9.04 4.69
CA VAL A 149 -9.19 -8.46 5.50
C VAL A 149 -10.47 -8.35 4.69
N ALA A 150 -10.41 -7.79 3.47
CA ALA A 150 -11.57 -7.64 2.59
C ALA A 150 -12.28 -8.97 2.35
N ARG A 151 -11.53 -10.05 2.11
CA ARG A 151 -12.10 -11.39 1.92
C ARG A 151 -12.87 -11.88 3.14
N GLU A 152 -12.37 -11.61 4.35
CA GLU A 152 -13.04 -12.00 5.60
C GLU A 152 -14.33 -11.22 5.84
N ILE A 153 -14.40 -9.97 5.38
CA ILE A 153 -15.57 -9.08 5.59
C ILE A 153 -16.52 -9.03 4.38
N GLY A 154 -16.40 -9.94 3.42
CA GLY A 154 -17.31 -10.05 2.26
C GLY A 154 -17.04 -9.08 1.11
N GLY A 155 -15.86 -8.44 1.09
CA GLY A 155 -15.40 -7.60 -0.02
C GLY A 155 -14.70 -8.40 -1.13
N VAL A 156 -14.47 -7.73 -2.26
CA VAL A 156 -13.73 -8.25 -3.42
C VAL A 156 -12.23 -7.91 -3.27
N PRO A 157 -11.32 -8.90 -3.15
CA PRO A 157 -9.88 -8.66 -2.98
C PRO A 157 -9.23 -7.91 -4.14
N GLU A 158 -9.58 -8.24 -5.38
CA GLU A 158 -8.99 -7.64 -6.58
C GLU A 158 -9.31 -6.14 -6.65
N LEU A 159 -10.56 -5.80 -6.36
CA LEU A 159 -11.02 -4.42 -6.22
C LEU A 159 -10.32 -3.70 -5.06
N THR A 160 -10.14 -4.39 -3.94
CA THR A 160 -9.41 -3.85 -2.79
C THR A 160 -7.97 -3.50 -3.16
N ALA A 161 -7.28 -4.33 -3.94
CA ALA A 161 -5.93 -4.03 -4.40
C ALA A 161 -5.88 -2.73 -5.23
N VAL A 162 -6.86 -2.54 -6.12
CA VAL A 162 -6.99 -1.30 -6.91
C VAL A 162 -7.24 -0.09 -6.00
N LEU A 163 -8.14 -0.20 -5.03
CA LEU A 163 -8.47 0.87 -4.08
C LEU A 163 -7.29 1.24 -3.17
N VAL A 164 -6.51 0.24 -2.74
CA VAL A 164 -5.25 0.44 -2.01
C VAL A 164 -4.27 1.22 -2.88
N ILE A 165 -3.99 0.76 -4.10
CA ILE A 165 -3.06 1.45 -5.01
C ILE A 165 -3.52 2.88 -5.28
N ALA A 166 -4.80 3.11 -5.54
CA ALA A 166 -5.38 4.43 -5.74
C ALA A 166 -5.19 5.32 -4.50
N THR A 167 -5.44 4.79 -3.30
CA THR A 167 -5.22 5.48 -2.02
C THR A 167 -3.76 5.87 -1.85
N GLY A 168 -2.84 4.97 -2.14
CA GLY A 168 -1.40 5.19 -2.03
C GLY A 168 -0.87 6.25 -2.99
N ILE A 169 -1.28 6.20 -4.26
CA ILE A 169 -0.90 7.19 -5.28
C ILE A 169 -1.44 8.56 -4.90
N THR A 170 -2.72 8.63 -4.54
CA THR A 170 -3.39 9.88 -4.12
C THR A 170 -2.72 10.46 -2.88
N GLY A 171 -2.44 9.63 -1.88
CA GLY A 171 -1.77 10.06 -0.65
C GLY A 171 -0.33 10.52 -0.89
N ALA A 172 0.44 9.82 -1.73
CA ALA A 172 1.78 10.24 -2.12
C ALA A 172 1.79 11.60 -2.83
N ALA A 173 0.73 11.90 -3.59
CA ALA A 173 0.57 13.19 -4.27
C ALA A 173 0.16 14.31 -3.31
N LEU A 174 -0.81 14.04 -2.43
CA LEU A 174 -1.53 15.09 -1.67
C LEU A 174 -1.04 15.31 -0.24
N VAL A 175 -0.54 14.29 0.46
CA VAL A 175 -0.29 14.40 1.92
C VAL A 175 0.79 15.45 2.22
N THR A 176 1.86 15.51 1.42
CA THR A 176 2.92 16.50 1.64
C THR A 176 2.42 17.95 1.47
N PRO A 177 1.75 18.32 0.35
CA PRO A 177 1.08 19.62 0.21
C PRO A 177 0.11 19.96 1.34
N VAL A 178 -0.75 19.00 1.73
CA VAL A 178 -1.74 19.20 2.80
C VAL A 178 -1.05 19.50 4.14
N LEU A 179 -0.01 18.73 4.49
CA LEU A 179 0.75 18.96 5.74
C LEU A 179 1.54 20.27 5.73
N ASN A 180 2.00 20.73 4.56
CA ASN A 180 2.61 22.06 4.42
C ASN A 180 1.57 23.17 4.68
N LEU A 181 0.37 23.04 4.12
CA LEU A 181 -0.74 23.98 4.32
C LEU A 181 -1.14 24.05 5.80
N LEU A 182 -1.24 22.90 6.46
CA LEU A 182 -1.53 22.78 7.90
C LEU A 182 -0.33 23.19 8.79
N ARG A 183 0.81 23.58 8.20
CA ARG A 183 2.03 24.00 8.89
C ARG A 183 2.57 22.96 9.89
N VAL A 184 2.39 21.67 9.59
CA VAL A 184 2.96 20.59 10.39
C VAL A 184 4.46 20.49 10.09
N ARG A 185 5.29 20.89 11.06
CA ARG A 185 6.76 20.97 10.89
C ARG A 185 7.50 19.72 11.36
N ASP A 186 6.93 18.94 12.27
CA ASP A 186 7.58 17.74 12.80
C ASP A 186 7.57 16.60 11.78
N TRP A 187 8.75 16.24 11.27
CA TRP A 187 8.91 15.15 10.30
C TRP A 187 8.44 13.79 10.83
N ARG A 188 8.47 13.55 12.14
CA ARG A 188 7.95 12.31 12.74
C ARG A 188 6.44 12.24 12.58
N ALA A 189 5.73 13.30 12.93
CA ALA A 189 4.28 13.40 12.78
C ALA A 189 3.85 13.33 11.31
N ARG A 190 4.59 14.03 10.42
CA ARG A 190 4.34 13.97 8.98
C ARG A 190 4.51 12.57 8.43
N GLY A 191 5.61 11.91 8.78
CA GLY A 191 5.89 10.53 8.41
C GLY A 191 4.79 9.58 8.88
N PHE A 192 4.46 9.66 10.17
CA PHE A 192 3.44 8.81 10.77
C PHE A 192 2.08 8.96 10.08
N ALA A 193 1.65 10.20 9.81
CA ALA A 193 0.42 10.48 9.07
C ALA A 193 0.44 9.90 7.64
N VAL A 194 1.56 10.04 6.92
CA VAL A 194 1.71 9.46 5.57
C VAL A 194 1.58 7.94 5.60
N GLY A 195 2.30 7.27 6.50
CA GLY A 195 2.27 5.81 6.59
C GLY A 195 0.89 5.26 6.95
N LEU A 196 0.16 5.98 7.80
CA LEU A 196 -1.19 5.62 8.22
C LEU A 196 -2.25 5.85 7.12
N ALA A 197 -2.14 6.95 6.36
CA ALA A 197 -3.13 7.32 5.35
C ALA A 197 -2.86 6.71 3.95
N ALA A 198 -1.59 6.45 3.61
CA ALA A 198 -1.15 6.15 2.25
C ALA A 198 -0.19 4.95 2.13
N HIS A 199 -0.08 4.15 3.20
CA HIS A 199 0.63 2.86 3.25
C HIS A 199 2.02 2.88 2.56
N GLY A 200 2.40 1.78 1.90
CA GLY A 200 3.71 1.61 1.27
C GLY A 200 4.06 2.62 0.18
N ILE A 201 3.11 3.02 -0.67
CA ILE A 201 3.38 3.99 -1.75
C ILE A 201 3.65 5.37 -1.15
N GLY A 202 2.83 5.79 -0.18
CA GLY A 202 3.06 7.01 0.59
C GLY A 202 4.37 6.95 1.39
N THR A 203 4.69 5.81 2.00
CA THR A 203 5.94 5.61 2.75
C THR A 203 7.17 5.75 1.86
N ALA A 204 7.16 5.16 0.67
CA ALA A 204 8.22 5.32 -0.32
C ALA A 204 8.40 6.79 -0.71
N ARG A 205 7.28 7.52 -0.86
CA ARG A 205 7.32 8.97 -1.08
C ARG A 205 7.88 9.73 0.12
N ALA A 206 7.48 9.40 1.35
CA ALA A 206 7.99 10.04 2.56
C ALA A 206 9.51 9.87 2.68
N LEU A 207 10.07 8.70 2.34
CA LEU A 207 11.51 8.45 2.28
C LEU A 207 12.23 9.37 1.30
N GLN A 208 11.63 9.64 0.13
CA GLN A 208 12.19 10.57 -0.85
C GLN A 208 12.13 12.03 -0.39
N VAL A 209 11.13 12.40 0.42
CA VAL A 209 10.96 13.77 0.93
C VAL A 209 11.87 14.04 2.13
N ASN A 210 11.92 13.13 3.10
CA ASN A 210 12.74 13.27 4.30
C ASN A 210 13.01 11.90 4.96
N PRO A 211 14.27 11.54 5.29
CA PRO A 211 14.59 10.24 5.90
C PRO A 211 13.88 9.96 7.24
N VAL A 212 13.67 10.98 8.07
CA VAL A 212 12.94 10.84 9.35
C VAL A 212 11.47 10.58 9.09
N ALA A 213 10.85 11.32 8.16
CA ALA A 213 9.47 11.07 7.78
C ALA A 213 9.27 9.68 7.19
N GLY A 214 10.18 9.23 6.31
CA GLY A 214 10.14 7.89 5.75
C GLY A 214 10.24 6.78 6.80
N THR A 215 11.10 6.97 7.79
CA THR A 215 11.23 6.06 8.94
C THR A 215 9.91 5.93 9.72
N PHE A 216 9.32 7.06 10.12
CA PHE A 216 8.06 7.07 10.89
C PHE A 216 6.86 6.63 10.05
N ALA A 217 6.89 6.86 8.73
CA ALA A 217 5.88 6.32 7.80
C ALA A 217 5.96 4.80 7.72
N GLY A 218 7.16 4.22 7.63
CA GLY A 218 7.34 2.76 7.65
C GLY A 218 6.83 2.13 8.95
N LEU A 219 7.10 2.77 10.08
CA LEU A 219 6.55 2.36 11.38
C LEU A 219 5.02 2.42 11.39
N ALA A 220 4.43 3.55 10.99
CA ALA A 220 2.98 3.73 10.98
C ALA A 220 2.29 2.73 10.04
N MET A 221 2.82 2.52 8.84
CA MET A 221 2.30 1.52 7.89
C MET A 221 2.29 0.12 8.51
N ALA A 222 3.38 -0.30 9.15
CA ALA A 222 3.48 -1.63 9.77
C ALA A 222 2.46 -1.81 10.91
N LEU A 223 2.35 -0.81 11.79
CA LEU A 223 1.39 -0.85 12.90
C LEU A 223 -0.06 -0.75 12.43
N ASN A 224 -0.33 0.07 11.41
CA ASN A 224 -1.68 0.26 10.86
C ASN A 224 -2.20 -0.99 10.18
N GLY A 225 -1.33 -1.79 9.56
CA GLY A 225 -1.65 -3.13 9.06
C GLY A 225 -2.30 -4.01 10.14
N LEU A 226 -1.69 -4.06 11.33
CA LEU A 226 -2.20 -4.83 12.46
C LEU A 226 -3.53 -4.26 12.97
N VAL A 227 -3.60 -2.94 13.22
CA VAL A 227 -4.79 -2.32 13.79
C VAL A 227 -5.98 -2.42 12.84
N THR A 228 -5.78 -2.17 11.54
CA THR A 228 -6.86 -2.24 10.55
C THR A 228 -7.40 -3.66 10.40
N ALA A 229 -6.56 -4.70 10.53
CA ALA A 229 -7.01 -6.08 10.45
C ALA A 229 -8.07 -6.43 11.52
N PHE A 230 -7.99 -5.82 12.70
CA PHE A 230 -9.01 -5.97 13.75
C PHE A 230 -10.11 -4.92 13.68
N ALA A 231 -9.76 -3.67 13.35
CA ALA A 231 -10.69 -2.55 13.38
C ALA A 231 -11.67 -2.57 12.20
N ALA A 232 -11.24 -2.96 11.00
CA ALA A 232 -12.10 -2.93 9.82
C ALA A 232 -13.32 -3.86 9.94
N PRO A 233 -13.21 -5.13 10.37
CA PRO A 233 -14.38 -5.98 10.61
C PRO A 233 -15.37 -5.38 11.61
N LEU A 234 -14.87 -4.80 12.71
CA LEU A 234 -15.71 -4.21 13.75
C LEU A 234 -16.44 -2.95 13.26
N VAL A 235 -15.74 -2.06 12.56
CA VAL A 235 -16.32 -0.81 12.04
C VAL A 235 -17.33 -1.10 10.93
N VAL A 236 -17.04 -2.04 10.03
CA VAL A 236 -17.98 -2.43 8.96
C VAL A 236 -19.22 -3.08 9.56
N ALA A 237 -19.07 -4.00 10.53
CA ALA A 237 -20.20 -4.60 11.22
C ALA A 237 -21.09 -3.57 11.94
N TRP A 238 -20.51 -2.48 12.46
CA TRP A 238 -21.27 -1.43 13.14
C TRP A 238 -21.95 -0.43 12.17
N LEU A 239 -21.35 -0.15 11.01
CA LEU A 239 -21.86 0.83 10.04
C LEU A 239 -22.81 0.24 8.99
N VAL A 240 -22.66 -1.05 8.68
CA VAL A 240 -23.44 -1.76 7.65
C VAL A 240 -24.45 -2.74 8.26
N GLY A 241 -24.25 -3.13 9.53
CA GLY A 241 -25.14 -4.02 10.28
C GLY A 241 -26.41 -3.34 10.79
#